data_AF-A0A821Y6I5-F1
#
_entry.id   AF-A0A821Y6I5-F1
#
_cell.length_a   1.000
_cell.length_b   1.000
_cell.length_c   1.000
_cell.angle_alpha   90.00
_cell.angle_beta   90.00
_cell.angle_gamma   90.00
#
_symmetry.space_group_name_H-M   'P 1'
#
loop_
_entity.id
_entity.type
_entity.pdbx_description
1 polymer ?
#
loop_
_entity_poly.entity_id
_entity_poly.type
_entity_poly.pdbx_seq_one_letter_code
_entity_poly.pdbx_strand_id
1 'polypeptide(L)'
;NSLDNGLLRTPPMGWLTWERFRCVTDCETYPDTCISERLIRTQAQLLVEGGYLAAGYNYMMIDDCWLNHSRADDGSLQPDNQRFPSGIQALADYVHSLGLKFGMYEDYGNKTCAGYPGVLGYLEQDAKTFASWKVDYLKLDGCYANITDFEIGFPAMEKALNLTGYPIAFSCDWPCYQEYVKMKPNYTAVAYTCNLWRNWHDIQDSWDSVYSTVQWFADNQDRLSPFHGPGHWNDPDMIIIGNFGLSPGQSRAQMALWSIMAAPLILSVDLRTIPDWAREIILNKNLIAINQDPLGIMGRRILKLDGDIQVWSKPLKGDHVAFVALYSNPDAPPIRVNVNLTDLGLTLYADYDLFESFSGNYIGKFHHTDIYSFSINPSGDVHAFYAQSATTKTGLRRNF
;
A
#
# COMPACT_ATOMS: atom_id res chain seq x y z
N ASN A 1 15.58 -12.14 -15.93
CA ASN A 1 14.72 -11.42 -14.97
C ASN A 1 13.93 -10.38 -15.76
N SER A 2 12.62 -10.55 -15.90
CA SER A 2 11.78 -9.65 -16.71
C SER A 2 10.86 -8.72 -15.91
N LEU A 3 11.13 -8.49 -14.63
CA LEU A 3 10.81 -7.23 -13.97
C LEU A 3 11.89 -6.94 -12.93
N ASP A 4 13.01 -6.41 -13.41
CA ASP A 4 14.06 -5.83 -12.57
C ASP A 4 14.30 -4.39 -13.03
N ASN A 5 13.20 -3.61 -13.06
CA ASN A 5 13.18 -2.25 -13.59
C ASN A 5 13.82 -1.21 -12.65
N GLY A 6 14.41 -1.64 -11.53
CA GLY A 6 15.07 -0.76 -10.56
C GLY A 6 14.13 -0.03 -9.61
N LEU A 7 12.81 -0.13 -9.80
CA LEU A 7 11.82 0.62 -9.04
C LEU A 7 11.33 -0.15 -7.80
N LEU A 8 10.68 0.60 -6.90
CA LEU A 8 9.99 0.10 -5.71
C LEU A 8 10.82 -0.88 -4.87
N ARG A 9 12.09 -0.54 -4.57
CA ARG A 9 12.95 -1.35 -3.69
C ARG A 9 12.48 -1.36 -2.23
N THR A 10 11.59 -0.44 -1.88
CA THR A 10 10.71 -0.48 -0.71
C THR A 10 9.25 -0.35 -1.19
N PRO A 11 8.24 -0.73 -0.37
CA PRO A 11 6.85 -0.59 -0.77
C PRO A 11 6.53 0.86 -1.17
N PRO A 12 5.74 1.09 -2.23
CA PRO A 12 5.42 2.46 -2.64
C PRO A 12 4.61 3.18 -1.57
N MET A 13 4.85 4.48 -1.44
CA MET A 13 4.07 5.38 -0.58
C MET A 13 3.49 6.49 -1.44
N GLY A 14 2.21 6.77 -1.30
CA GLY A 14 1.56 7.77 -2.15
C GLY A 14 0.11 8.04 -1.79
N TRP A 15 -0.63 8.55 -2.76
CA TRP A 15 -2.03 8.89 -2.65
C TRP A 15 -2.77 8.54 -3.94
N LEU A 16 -3.95 7.94 -3.82
CA LEU A 16 -4.80 7.46 -4.93
C LEU A 16 -6.24 7.95 -4.76
N THR A 17 -6.90 8.31 -5.87
CA THR A 17 -8.25 8.90 -5.82
C THR A 17 -9.36 7.94 -5.40
N TRP A 18 -9.19 6.62 -5.58
CA TRP A 18 -10.32 5.69 -5.66
C TRP A 18 -11.21 5.61 -4.42
N GLU A 19 -10.69 5.23 -3.26
CA GLU A 19 -11.54 4.95 -2.10
C GLU A 19 -12.37 6.16 -1.67
N ARG A 20 -11.72 7.33 -1.57
CA ARG A 20 -12.37 8.55 -1.07
C ARG A 20 -13.20 9.30 -2.11
N PHE A 21 -12.76 9.34 -3.37
CA PHE A 21 -13.37 10.18 -4.42
C PHE A 21 -14.13 9.39 -5.47
N ARG A 22 -13.88 8.08 -5.58
CA ARG A 22 -14.60 7.13 -6.46
C ARG A 22 -14.71 7.69 -7.89
N CYS A 23 -15.81 7.41 -8.56
CA CYS A 23 -16.10 7.86 -9.91
C CYS A 23 -17.00 9.13 -9.94
N VAL A 24 -16.73 10.13 -9.09
CA VAL A 24 -17.49 11.38 -9.12
C VAL A 24 -17.03 12.22 -10.32
N THR A 25 -17.88 12.37 -11.36
CA THR A 25 -17.53 13.12 -12.58
C THR A 25 -18.36 14.39 -12.78
N ASP A 26 -19.43 14.59 -12.00
CA ASP A 26 -20.21 15.83 -12.02
C ASP A 26 -19.47 16.96 -11.27
N CYS A 27 -18.65 17.70 -12.02
CA CYS A 27 -17.88 18.83 -11.50
C CYS A 27 -18.70 20.12 -11.34
N GLU A 28 -19.92 20.18 -11.86
CA GLU A 28 -20.80 21.35 -11.62
C GLU A 28 -21.39 21.27 -10.21
N THR A 29 -21.89 20.09 -9.83
CA THR A 29 -22.45 19.86 -8.49
C THR A 29 -21.35 19.64 -7.45
N TYR A 30 -20.26 18.95 -7.81
CA TYR A 30 -19.19 18.56 -6.88
C TYR A 30 -17.80 19.04 -7.34
N PRO A 31 -17.58 20.36 -7.51
CA PRO A 31 -16.36 20.92 -8.10
C PRO A 31 -15.08 20.61 -7.32
N ASP A 32 -15.22 20.28 -6.03
CA ASP A 32 -14.11 20.02 -5.12
C ASP A 32 -13.83 18.52 -4.93
N THR A 33 -14.73 17.62 -5.33
CA THR A 33 -14.56 16.17 -5.15
C THR A 33 -14.68 15.38 -6.45
N CYS A 34 -15.03 16.02 -7.57
CA CYS A 34 -15.02 15.35 -8.86
C CYS A 34 -13.59 15.03 -9.31
N ILE A 35 -13.43 13.92 -10.02
CA ILE A 35 -12.18 13.48 -10.64
C ILE A 35 -11.81 14.47 -11.75
N SER A 36 -10.88 15.36 -11.44
CA SER A 36 -10.49 16.48 -12.30
C SER A 36 -9.05 16.89 -12.06
N GLU A 37 -8.47 17.62 -13.00
CA GLU A 37 -7.16 18.23 -12.87
C GLU A 37 -7.06 19.11 -11.62
N ARG A 38 -8.13 19.83 -11.27
CA ARG A 38 -8.19 20.67 -10.07
C ARG A 38 -8.03 19.85 -8.79
N LEU A 39 -8.72 18.70 -8.69
CA LEU A 39 -8.60 17.81 -7.53
C LEU A 39 -7.15 17.34 -7.37
N ILE A 40 -6.54 16.84 -8.45
CA ILE A 40 -5.18 16.30 -8.43
C ILE A 40 -4.16 17.38 -8.06
N ARG A 41 -4.25 18.57 -8.67
CA ARG A 41 -3.36 19.69 -8.34
C ARG A 41 -3.44 20.07 -6.86
N THR A 42 -4.66 20.11 -6.32
CA THR A 42 -4.92 20.48 -4.92
C THR A 42 -4.33 19.44 -3.96
N GLN A 43 -4.62 18.16 -4.16
CA GLN A 43 -4.12 17.10 -3.29
C GLN A 43 -2.58 16.96 -3.42
N ALA A 44 -2.02 17.19 -4.61
CA ALA A 44 -0.57 17.13 -4.83
C ALA A 44 0.17 18.23 -4.07
N GLN A 45 -0.37 19.45 -4.09
CA GLN A 45 0.16 20.56 -3.28
C GLN A 45 0.09 20.23 -1.78
N LEU A 46 -1.02 19.67 -1.31
CA LEU A 46 -1.20 19.29 0.09
C LEU A 46 -0.31 18.13 0.54
N LEU A 47 0.06 17.20 -0.34
CA LEU A 47 1.09 16.20 -0.03
C LEU A 47 2.43 16.86 0.31
N VAL A 48 2.80 17.94 -0.38
CA VAL A 48 4.03 18.69 -0.11
C VAL A 48 3.89 19.53 1.15
N GLU A 49 2.89 20.41 1.20
CA GLU A 49 2.68 21.37 2.30
C GLU A 49 2.38 20.67 3.63
N GLY A 50 1.67 19.55 3.58
CA GLY A 50 1.34 18.72 4.74
C GLY A 50 2.51 17.87 5.26
N GLY A 51 3.66 17.86 4.58
CA GLY A 51 4.85 17.09 4.97
C GLY A 51 4.80 15.61 4.60
N TYR A 52 3.81 15.18 3.81
CA TYR A 52 3.68 13.78 3.38
C TYR A 52 4.81 13.39 2.43
N LEU A 53 5.18 14.26 1.48
CA LEU A 53 6.35 14.03 0.62
C LEU A 53 7.63 13.88 1.45
N ALA A 54 7.83 14.72 2.46
CA ALA A 54 8.98 14.64 3.36
C ALA A 54 8.99 13.35 4.21
N ALA A 55 7.82 12.76 4.47
CA ALA A 55 7.68 11.47 5.13
C ALA A 55 7.82 10.27 4.17
N GLY A 56 7.83 10.50 2.85
CA GLY A 56 8.05 9.48 1.83
C GLY A 56 6.88 9.27 0.85
N TYR A 57 5.69 9.83 1.11
CA TYR A 57 4.52 9.73 0.23
C TYR A 57 4.76 10.54 -1.05
N ASN A 58 5.26 9.88 -2.10
CA ASN A 58 5.79 10.55 -3.28
C ASN A 58 5.04 10.25 -4.57
N TYR A 59 4.10 9.30 -4.58
CA TYR A 59 3.22 9.07 -5.73
C TYR A 59 1.89 9.80 -5.58
N MET A 60 1.48 10.54 -6.60
CA MET A 60 0.13 11.10 -6.80
C MET A 60 -0.52 10.37 -7.97
N MET A 61 -1.58 9.61 -7.69
CA MET A 61 -2.17 8.68 -8.65
C MET A 61 -3.64 9.00 -8.91
N ILE A 62 -4.03 9.00 -10.18
CA ILE A 62 -5.43 9.04 -10.60
C ILE A 62 -5.88 7.61 -10.87
N ASP A 63 -7.03 7.24 -10.30
CA ASP A 63 -7.70 5.96 -10.58
C ASP A 63 -8.70 6.09 -11.76
N ASP A 64 -9.69 5.21 -11.86
CA ASP A 64 -10.67 5.19 -12.95
C ASP A 64 -11.42 6.53 -13.12
N CYS A 65 -12.14 6.67 -14.24
CA CYS A 65 -13.00 7.79 -14.58
C CYS A 65 -12.29 9.09 -14.99
N TRP A 66 -10.99 9.05 -15.31
CA TRP A 66 -10.28 10.19 -15.90
C TRP A 66 -10.52 10.35 -17.41
N LEU A 67 -10.91 9.27 -18.08
CA LEU A 67 -11.09 9.16 -19.51
C LEU A 67 -12.33 9.90 -20.02
N ASN A 68 -12.30 10.26 -21.30
CA ASN A 68 -13.50 10.47 -22.11
C ASN A 68 -14.15 9.11 -22.43
N HIS A 69 -15.44 9.08 -22.75
CA HIS A 69 -16.17 7.84 -23.06
C HIS A 69 -15.78 7.19 -24.39
N SER A 70 -14.91 7.82 -25.18
CA SER A 70 -14.43 7.29 -26.45
C SER A 70 -12.96 7.62 -26.65
N ARG A 71 -12.24 6.69 -27.28
CA ARG A 71 -10.91 6.93 -27.85
C ARG A 71 -11.03 7.92 -29.02
N ALA A 72 -9.93 8.55 -29.39
CA ALA A 72 -9.84 9.31 -30.63
C ALA A 72 -9.94 8.38 -31.86
N ASP A 73 -10.13 8.97 -33.05
CA ASP A 73 -10.26 8.22 -34.32
C ASP A 73 -9.03 7.35 -34.64
N ASP A 74 -7.85 7.72 -34.12
CA ASP A 74 -6.59 6.97 -34.26
C ASP A 74 -6.40 5.89 -33.16
N GLY A 75 -7.41 5.67 -32.33
CA GLY A 75 -7.39 4.72 -31.22
C GLY A 75 -6.74 5.25 -29.94
N SER A 76 -6.23 6.48 -29.90
CA SER A 76 -5.54 7.02 -28.71
C SER A 76 -6.52 7.29 -27.56
N LEU A 77 -6.08 7.02 -26.32
CA LEU A 77 -6.80 7.43 -25.12
C LEU A 77 -6.95 8.96 -25.07
N GLN A 78 -8.09 9.41 -24.56
CA GLN A 78 -8.40 10.83 -24.41
C GLN A 78 -8.83 11.08 -22.96
N PRO A 79 -8.17 11.98 -22.21
CA PRO A 79 -8.75 12.45 -20.97
C PRO A 79 -10.03 13.24 -21.27
N ASP A 80 -10.93 13.31 -20.29
CA ASP A 80 -12.09 14.20 -20.39
C ASP A 80 -11.63 15.66 -20.48
N ASN A 81 -11.98 16.34 -21.58
CA ASN A 81 -11.46 17.67 -21.88
C ASN A 81 -12.06 18.80 -21.02
N GLN A 82 -13.19 18.56 -20.35
CA GLN A 82 -13.77 19.53 -19.42
C GLN A 82 -13.12 19.41 -18.04
N ARG A 83 -12.84 18.17 -17.60
CA ARG A 83 -12.26 17.88 -16.28
C ARG A 83 -10.73 17.97 -16.27
N PHE A 84 -10.09 17.73 -17.41
CA PHE A 84 -8.64 17.80 -17.62
C PHE A 84 -8.27 18.71 -18.81
N PRO A 85 -8.61 20.02 -18.75
CA PRO A 85 -8.50 20.92 -19.88
C PRO A 85 -7.06 21.17 -20.36
N SER A 86 -6.05 20.98 -19.50
CA SER A 86 -4.64 21.09 -19.92
C SER A 86 -4.05 19.80 -20.51
N GLY A 87 -4.78 18.68 -20.41
CA GLY A 87 -4.30 17.36 -20.76
C GLY A 87 -3.39 16.72 -19.70
N ILE A 88 -3.16 15.41 -19.84
CA ILE A 88 -2.45 14.62 -18.82
C ILE A 88 -0.97 14.97 -18.72
N GLN A 89 -0.29 15.21 -19.85
CA GLN A 89 1.14 15.56 -19.81
C GLN A 89 1.41 16.83 -19.00
N ALA A 90 0.58 17.86 -19.16
CA ALA A 90 0.72 19.11 -18.42
C ALA A 90 0.44 18.93 -16.92
N LEU A 91 -0.49 18.03 -16.56
CA LEU A 91 -0.73 17.65 -15.17
C LEU A 91 0.44 16.85 -14.58
N ALA A 92 1.01 15.91 -15.32
CA ALA A 92 2.21 15.18 -14.91
C ALA A 92 3.39 16.13 -14.69
N ASP A 93 3.65 17.05 -15.61
CA ASP A 93 4.70 18.08 -15.47
C ASP A 93 4.48 18.95 -14.22
N TYR A 94 3.23 19.30 -13.89
CA TYR A 94 2.93 20.01 -12.64
C TYR A 94 3.26 19.15 -11.40
N VAL A 95 2.83 17.90 -11.36
CA VAL A 95 3.12 16.98 -10.25
C VAL A 95 4.63 16.79 -10.08
N HIS A 96 5.37 16.65 -11.19
CA HIS A 96 6.84 16.58 -11.18
C HIS A 96 7.49 17.86 -10.67
N SER A 97 6.93 19.04 -10.99
CA SER A 97 7.45 20.32 -10.50
C SER A 97 7.39 20.46 -8.97
N LEU A 98 6.52 19.68 -8.31
CA LEU A 98 6.41 19.57 -6.86
C LEU A 98 7.36 18.54 -6.24
N GLY A 99 8.14 17.82 -7.04
CA GLY A 99 9.00 16.72 -6.60
C GLY A 99 8.26 15.40 -6.36
N LEU A 100 7.00 15.31 -6.77
CA LEU A 100 6.18 14.09 -6.73
C LEU A 100 6.34 13.28 -8.03
N LYS A 101 5.86 12.05 -8.00
CA LYS A 101 5.70 11.13 -9.13
C LYS A 101 4.23 11.05 -9.51
N PHE A 102 3.94 10.98 -10.80
CA PHE A 102 2.58 10.93 -11.30
C PHE A 102 2.20 9.51 -11.73
N GLY A 103 1.05 9.02 -11.27
CA GLY A 103 0.54 7.72 -11.65
C GLY A 103 -0.86 7.76 -12.25
N MET A 104 -1.14 6.75 -13.05
CA MET A 104 -2.41 6.60 -13.77
C MET A 104 -2.99 5.21 -13.61
N TYR A 105 -4.23 5.10 -14.02
CA TYR A 105 -5.02 3.89 -14.07
C TYR A 105 -5.39 3.55 -15.50
N GLU A 106 -5.38 2.25 -15.79
CA GLU A 106 -6.13 1.68 -16.89
C GLU A 106 -6.67 0.29 -16.54
N ASP A 107 -7.41 -0.31 -17.46
CA ASP A 107 -7.92 -1.68 -17.35
C ASP A 107 -7.53 -2.54 -18.55
N TYR A 108 -7.03 -3.75 -18.30
CA TYR A 108 -6.65 -4.71 -19.35
C TYR A 108 -7.77 -5.04 -20.33
N GLY A 109 -9.03 -5.05 -19.88
CA GLY A 109 -10.18 -5.46 -20.68
C GLY A 109 -10.61 -4.47 -21.76
N ASN A 110 -11.80 -4.73 -22.31
CA ASN A 110 -12.40 -3.84 -23.32
C ASN A 110 -12.85 -2.49 -22.74
N LYS A 111 -13.12 -2.47 -21.44
CA LYS A 111 -13.56 -1.30 -20.69
C LYS A 111 -12.96 -1.32 -19.31
N THR A 112 -12.81 -0.14 -18.72
CA THR A 112 -12.58 0.01 -17.28
C THR A 112 -13.79 -0.47 -16.48
N CYS A 113 -13.62 -0.73 -15.19
CA CYS A 113 -14.72 -1.10 -14.30
C CYS A 113 -15.86 -0.08 -14.30
N ALA A 114 -15.58 1.22 -14.44
CA ALA A 114 -16.59 2.26 -14.60
C ALA A 114 -17.12 2.44 -16.04
N GLY A 115 -16.68 1.61 -16.98
CA GLY A 115 -17.22 1.53 -18.34
C GLY A 115 -16.56 2.45 -19.37
N TYR A 116 -15.41 3.04 -19.06
CA TYR A 116 -14.59 3.83 -19.99
C TYR A 116 -13.78 2.90 -20.92
N PRO A 117 -13.17 3.38 -22.03
CA PRO A 117 -12.37 2.53 -22.91
C PRO A 117 -11.21 1.86 -22.16
N GLY A 118 -11.04 0.54 -22.29
CA GLY A 118 -9.89 -0.21 -21.74
C GLY A 118 -8.81 -0.49 -22.79
N VAL A 119 -7.70 -1.14 -22.40
CA VAL A 119 -6.48 -1.26 -23.22
C VAL A 119 -6.41 -2.49 -24.13
N LEU A 120 -7.40 -3.39 -24.09
CA LEU A 120 -7.38 -4.59 -24.92
C LEU A 120 -7.29 -4.24 -26.41
N GLY A 121 -6.25 -4.74 -27.09
CA GLY A 121 -5.97 -4.43 -28.49
C GLY A 121 -5.11 -3.18 -28.72
N TYR A 122 -4.80 -2.41 -27.67
CA TYR A 122 -4.04 -1.14 -27.76
C TYR A 122 -2.80 -1.11 -26.84
N LEU A 123 -2.42 -2.22 -26.19
CA LEU A 123 -1.34 -2.28 -25.18
C LEU A 123 -0.06 -1.51 -25.56
N GLU A 124 0.47 -1.72 -26.77
CA GLU A 124 1.70 -1.02 -27.21
C GLU A 124 1.50 0.48 -27.47
N GLN A 125 0.33 0.87 -27.96
CA GLN A 125 0.00 2.28 -28.22
C GLN A 125 -0.24 3.02 -26.90
N ASP A 126 -0.97 2.40 -25.97
CA ASP A 126 -1.27 3.01 -24.68
C ASP A 126 -0.02 3.08 -23.79
N ALA A 127 0.84 2.06 -23.80
CA ALA A 127 2.14 2.11 -23.12
C ALA A 127 3.00 3.30 -23.62
N LYS A 128 3.08 3.51 -24.94
CA LYS A 128 3.76 4.69 -25.53
C LYS A 128 3.10 6.00 -25.12
N THR A 129 1.77 6.02 -25.04
CA THR A 129 1.01 7.19 -24.59
C THR A 129 1.38 7.55 -23.15
N PHE A 130 1.36 6.60 -22.22
CA PHE A 130 1.76 6.82 -20.82
C PHE A 130 3.21 7.31 -20.69
N ALA A 131 4.14 6.69 -21.42
CA ALA A 131 5.53 7.15 -21.44
C ALA A 131 5.67 8.57 -22.01
N SER A 132 4.93 8.92 -23.07
CA SER A 132 4.94 10.26 -23.65
C SER A 132 4.38 11.33 -22.71
N TRP A 133 3.42 10.95 -21.86
CA TRP A 133 2.87 11.80 -20.80
C TRP A 133 3.73 11.79 -19.53
N LYS A 134 4.85 11.06 -19.51
CA LYS A 134 5.78 10.91 -18.39
C LYS A 134 5.13 10.34 -17.13
N VAL A 135 4.24 9.36 -17.31
CA VAL A 135 3.63 8.61 -16.20
C VAL A 135 4.69 7.76 -15.51
N ASP A 136 4.81 7.82 -14.19
CA ASP A 136 5.79 7.07 -13.39
C ASP A 136 5.23 5.76 -12.80
N TYR A 137 3.90 5.59 -12.81
CA TYR A 137 3.20 4.47 -12.21
C TYR A 137 1.92 4.16 -13.00
N LEU A 138 1.70 2.89 -13.33
CA LEU A 138 0.46 2.41 -13.94
C LEU A 138 -0.19 1.35 -13.04
N LYS A 139 -1.42 1.61 -12.59
CA LYS A 139 -2.34 0.57 -12.12
C LYS A 139 -3.08 0.00 -13.31
N LEU A 140 -3.05 -1.32 -13.48
CA LEU A 140 -3.82 -2.03 -14.50
C LEU A 140 -4.83 -2.96 -13.84
N ASP A 141 -6.09 -2.61 -14.02
CA ASP A 141 -7.26 -3.35 -13.57
C ASP A 141 -7.63 -4.48 -14.55
N GLY A 142 -8.69 -5.23 -14.28
CA GLY A 142 -9.06 -6.43 -15.02
C GLY A 142 -10.55 -6.63 -15.31
N CYS A 143 -11.38 -5.58 -15.22
CA CYS A 143 -12.79 -5.68 -15.59
C CYS A 143 -12.95 -5.94 -17.10
N TYR A 144 -14.11 -6.47 -17.51
CA TYR A 144 -14.45 -6.67 -18.93
C TYR A 144 -13.41 -7.43 -19.77
N ALA A 145 -12.66 -8.31 -19.11
CA ALA A 145 -11.65 -9.19 -19.70
C ALA A 145 -11.96 -10.66 -19.42
N ASN A 146 -11.36 -11.55 -20.21
CA ASN A 146 -11.35 -12.97 -19.89
C ASN A 146 -10.21 -13.26 -18.90
N ILE A 147 -10.56 -13.73 -17.70
CA ILE A 147 -9.61 -13.96 -16.59
C ILE A 147 -8.48 -14.93 -16.97
N THR A 148 -8.73 -15.88 -17.89
CA THR A 148 -7.68 -16.81 -18.37
C THR A 148 -6.59 -16.12 -19.17
N ASP A 149 -6.86 -14.92 -19.70
CA ASP A 149 -5.92 -14.20 -20.56
C ASP A 149 -4.91 -13.40 -19.74
N PHE A 150 -5.09 -13.24 -18.43
CA PHE A 150 -4.21 -12.42 -17.59
C PHE A 150 -2.76 -12.92 -17.54
N GLU A 151 -2.56 -14.23 -17.64
CA GLU A 151 -1.22 -14.86 -17.74
C GLU A 151 -0.45 -14.46 -19.01
N ILE A 152 -1.13 -13.87 -19.98
CA ILE A 152 -0.55 -13.38 -21.24
C ILE A 152 -0.63 -11.85 -21.29
N GLY A 153 -1.78 -11.29 -20.92
CA GLY A 153 -2.13 -9.88 -21.06
C GLY A 153 -1.31 -8.94 -20.17
N PHE A 154 -1.20 -9.26 -18.88
CA PHE A 154 -0.40 -8.46 -17.95
C PHE A 154 1.09 -8.49 -18.31
N PRO A 155 1.70 -9.66 -18.61
CA PRO A 155 3.07 -9.71 -19.14
C PRO A 155 3.26 -8.96 -20.47
N ALA A 156 2.25 -8.97 -21.34
CA ALA A 156 2.31 -8.21 -22.59
C ALA A 156 2.31 -6.69 -22.34
N MET A 157 1.52 -6.20 -21.37
CA MET A 157 1.57 -4.80 -20.96
C MET A 157 2.90 -4.44 -20.30
N GLU A 158 3.42 -5.25 -19.37
CA GLU A 158 4.77 -5.04 -18.79
C GLU A 158 5.82 -4.88 -19.88
N LYS A 159 5.83 -5.81 -20.85
CA LYS A 159 6.77 -5.76 -21.95
C LYS A 159 6.60 -4.50 -22.79
N ALA A 160 5.36 -4.08 -23.05
CA ALA A 160 5.07 -2.85 -23.78
C ALA A 160 5.58 -1.61 -23.04
N LEU A 161 5.38 -1.53 -21.72
CA LEU A 161 5.90 -0.46 -20.86
C LEU A 161 7.44 -0.43 -20.88
N ASN A 162 8.09 -1.58 -20.71
CA ASN A 162 9.55 -1.71 -20.74
C ASN A 162 10.15 -1.27 -22.08
N LEU A 163 9.50 -1.63 -23.21
CA LEU A 163 9.94 -1.24 -24.56
C LEU A 163 9.87 0.28 -24.82
N THR A 164 9.13 1.04 -24.02
CA THR A 164 9.13 2.52 -24.13
C THR A 164 10.46 3.14 -23.69
N GLY A 165 11.24 2.44 -22.86
CA GLY A 165 12.47 2.97 -22.24
C GLY A 165 12.23 3.99 -21.13
N TYR A 166 10.98 4.34 -20.81
CA TYR A 166 10.64 5.17 -19.65
C TYR A 166 10.30 4.26 -18.46
N PRO A 167 10.96 4.40 -17.29
CA PRO A 167 10.66 3.56 -16.13
C PRO A 167 9.27 3.85 -15.56
N ILE A 168 8.36 2.87 -15.63
CA ILE A 168 7.00 2.93 -15.10
C ILE A 168 6.83 1.82 -14.06
N ALA A 169 6.47 2.17 -12.83
CA ALA A 169 6.10 1.19 -11.81
C ALA A 169 4.77 0.54 -12.20
N PHE A 170 4.70 -0.80 -12.16
CA PHE A 170 3.54 -1.53 -12.67
C PHE A 170 2.78 -2.24 -11.55
N SER A 171 1.55 -1.79 -11.28
CA SER A 171 0.62 -2.35 -10.31
C SER A 171 -0.44 -3.17 -11.02
N CYS A 172 -0.57 -4.43 -10.64
CA CYS A 172 -1.42 -5.39 -11.34
C CYS A 172 -2.55 -5.89 -10.46
N ASP A 173 -3.79 -5.74 -10.91
CA ASP A 173 -4.93 -6.30 -10.18
C ASP A 173 -5.23 -7.75 -10.58
N TRP A 174 -4.41 -8.33 -11.47
CA TRP A 174 -4.51 -9.71 -11.93
C TRP A 174 -4.87 -10.71 -10.80
N PRO A 175 -4.12 -10.84 -9.68
CA PRO A 175 -4.45 -11.85 -8.69
C PRO A 175 -5.84 -11.70 -8.08
N CYS A 176 -6.33 -10.49 -7.79
CA CYS A 176 -7.60 -10.30 -7.08
C CYS A 176 -8.79 -10.86 -7.87
N TYR A 177 -8.80 -10.72 -9.19
CA TYR A 177 -9.82 -11.28 -10.07
C TYR A 177 -9.78 -12.81 -10.14
N GLN A 178 -8.59 -13.40 -10.17
CA GLN A 178 -8.43 -14.85 -10.15
C GLN A 178 -8.89 -15.42 -8.80
N GLU A 179 -8.50 -14.79 -7.69
CA GLU A 179 -8.93 -15.17 -6.35
C GLU A 179 -10.46 -15.05 -6.19
N TYR A 180 -11.08 -14.01 -6.76
CA TYR A 180 -12.53 -13.81 -6.76
C TYR A 180 -13.28 -15.01 -7.36
N VAL A 181 -12.77 -15.59 -8.45
CA VAL A 181 -13.33 -16.80 -9.09
C VAL A 181 -12.72 -18.10 -8.57
N LYS A 182 -11.97 -18.06 -7.46
CA LYS A 182 -11.30 -19.21 -6.82
C LYS A 182 -10.29 -19.92 -7.74
N MET A 183 -9.75 -19.20 -8.71
CA MET A 183 -8.60 -19.61 -9.52
C MET A 183 -7.32 -19.19 -8.78
N LYS A 184 -6.42 -20.14 -8.51
CA LYS A 184 -5.17 -19.84 -7.80
C LYS A 184 -4.22 -19.08 -8.72
N PRO A 185 -3.78 -17.85 -8.36
CA PRO A 185 -2.81 -17.10 -9.15
C PRO A 185 -1.43 -17.76 -9.18
N ASN A 186 -0.75 -17.65 -10.31
CA ASN A 186 0.66 -18.02 -10.45
C ASN A 186 1.55 -16.87 -9.96
N TYR A 187 1.79 -16.79 -8.65
CA TYR A 187 2.59 -15.70 -8.07
C TYR A 187 4.04 -15.64 -8.56
N THR A 188 4.60 -16.74 -9.07
CA THR A 188 5.89 -16.70 -9.76
C THR A 188 5.79 -15.76 -10.97
N ALA A 189 4.81 -15.97 -11.85
CA ALA A 189 4.60 -15.15 -13.03
C ALA A 189 4.22 -13.70 -12.68
N VAL A 190 3.37 -13.51 -11.66
CA VAL A 190 2.99 -12.19 -11.17
C VAL A 190 4.21 -11.41 -10.67
N ALA A 191 5.07 -12.02 -9.83
CA ALA A 191 6.28 -11.38 -9.32
C ALA A 191 7.32 -11.08 -10.41
N TYR A 192 7.32 -11.85 -11.50
CA TYR A 192 8.15 -11.56 -12.69
C TYR A 192 7.58 -10.47 -13.60
N THR A 193 6.35 -10.03 -13.37
CA THR A 193 5.61 -9.11 -14.24
C THR A 193 5.31 -7.79 -13.56
N CYS A 194 5.01 -7.80 -12.27
CA CYS A 194 4.39 -6.68 -11.56
C CYS A 194 5.25 -6.18 -10.40
N ASN A 195 5.37 -4.86 -10.23
CA ASN A 195 6.06 -4.29 -9.09
C ASN A 195 5.25 -4.44 -7.80
N LEU A 196 3.93 -4.50 -7.93
CA LEU A 196 3.00 -4.85 -6.88
C LEU A 196 1.72 -5.41 -7.47
N TRP A 197 0.93 -6.10 -6.66
CA TRP A 197 -0.32 -6.67 -7.11
C TRP A 197 -1.39 -6.73 -6.03
N ARG A 198 -2.62 -6.35 -6.40
CA ARG A 198 -3.80 -6.50 -5.54
C ARG A 198 -4.16 -7.97 -5.41
N ASN A 199 -4.22 -8.47 -4.17
CA ASN A 199 -4.50 -9.87 -3.91
C ASN A 199 -5.97 -10.17 -3.62
N TRP A 200 -6.70 -9.18 -3.08
CA TRP A 200 -8.02 -9.38 -2.48
C TRP A 200 -9.00 -8.27 -2.88
N HIS A 201 -10.22 -8.35 -2.37
CA HIS A 201 -11.31 -7.40 -2.63
C HIS A 201 -10.90 -5.95 -2.35
N ASP A 202 -11.58 -5.02 -3.02
CA ASP A 202 -11.45 -3.60 -2.76
C ASP A 202 -11.78 -3.26 -1.32
N ILE A 203 -10.88 -2.48 -0.71
CA ILE A 203 -11.13 -1.90 0.59
C ILE A 203 -12.28 -0.90 0.52
N GLN A 204 -13.12 -0.94 1.53
CA GLN A 204 -14.22 -0.01 1.76
C GLN A 204 -13.96 0.73 3.07
N ASP A 205 -14.53 1.91 3.22
CA ASP A 205 -14.45 2.72 4.43
C ASP A 205 -15.20 2.10 5.62
N SER A 206 -14.70 0.98 6.13
CA SER A 206 -15.25 0.25 7.28
C SER A 206 -14.20 -0.65 7.94
N TRP A 207 -14.36 -0.85 9.25
CA TRP A 207 -13.51 -1.79 9.99
C TRP A 207 -13.64 -3.23 9.48
N ASP A 208 -14.84 -3.67 9.09
CA ASP A 208 -15.06 -5.03 8.58
C ASP A 208 -14.24 -5.29 7.30
N SER A 209 -14.09 -4.28 6.44
CA SER A 209 -13.27 -4.38 5.23
C SER A 209 -11.78 -4.49 5.56
N VAL A 210 -11.27 -3.64 6.47
CA VAL A 210 -9.89 -3.73 6.98
C VAL A 210 -9.63 -5.09 7.62
N TYR A 211 -10.51 -5.52 8.52
CA TYR A 211 -10.35 -6.75 9.27
C TYR A 211 -10.40 -7.99 8.38
N SER A 212 -11.36 -8.07 7.45
CA SER A 212 -11.47 -9.19 6.50
C SER A 212 -10.25 -9.30 5.60
N THR A 213 -9.70 -8.17 5.15
CA THR A 213 -8.45 -8.11 4.38
C THR A 213 -7.27 -8.65 5.21
N VAL A 214 -7.10 -8.18 6.44
CA VAL A 214 -6.06 -8.66 7.35
C VAL A 214 -6.19 -10.16 7.61
N GLN A 215 -7.41 -10.67 7.82
CA GLN A 215 -7.62 -12.12 8.01
C GLN A 215 -7.24 -12.92 6.77
N TRP A 216 -7.65 -12.47 5.58
CA TRP A 216 -7.31 -13.16 4.34
C TRP A 216 -5.80 -13.23 4.12
N PHE A 217 -5.08 -12.12 4.32
CA PHE A 217 -3.62 -12.09 4.22
C PHE A 217 -2.96 -13.01 5.25
N ALA A 218 -3.46 -13.04 6.48
CA ALA A 218 -2.95 -13.91 7.54
C ALA A 218 -3.17 -15.40 7.24
N ASP A 219 -4.31 -15.75 6.67
CA ASP A 219 -4.65 -17.15 6.31
C ASP A 219 -3.91 -17.61 5.04
N ASN A 220 -3.43 -16.68 4.21
CA ASN A 220 -2.71 -16.98 2.98
C ASN A 220 -1.19 -16.67 3.06
N GLN A 221 -0.67 -16.25 4.22
CA GLN A 221 0.69 -15.73 4.37
C GLN A 221 1.79 -16.69 3.87
N ASP A 222 1.62 -18.00 4.01
CA ASP A 222 2.58 -19.02 3.53
C ASP A 222 2.68 -19.07 2.00
N ARG A 223 1.59 -18.75 1.32
CA ARG A 223 1.51 -18.72 -0.14
C ARG A 223 2.00 -17.40 -0.73
N LEU A 224 1.85 -16.30 0.03
CA LEU A 224 2.15 -14.93 -0.42
C LEU A 224 3.61 -14.52 -0.14
N SER A 225 4.11 -14.84 1.05
CA SER A 225 5.42 -14.40 1.54
C SER A 225 6.61 -14.75 0.64
N PRO A 226 6.68 -15.94 -0.01
CA PRO A 226 7.82 -16.29 -0.86
C PRO A 226 8.02 -15.41 -2.09
N PHE A 227 6.98 -14.68 -2.52
CA PHE A 227 6.99 -13.84 -3.71
C PHE A 227 7.08 -12.34 -3.38
N HIS A 228 7.17 -11.99 -2.10
CA HIS A 228 7.15 -10.61 -1.62
C HIS A 228 8.55 -10.12 -1.31
N GLY A 229 8.92 -8.94 -1.79
CA GLY A 229 10.23 -8.34 -1.50
C GLY A 229 10.59 -7.14 -2.39
N PRO A 230 11.84 -6.66 -2.31
CA PRO A 230 12.30 -5.48 -3.02
C PRO A 230 12.03 -5.49 -4.54
N GLY A 231 11.01 -4.73 -4.95
CA GLY A 231 10.59 -4.58 -6.34
C GLY A 231 9.32 -5.35 -6.71
N HIS A 232 8.74 -6.13 -5.80
CA HIS A 232 7.58 -7.00 -6.04
C HIS A 232 6.76 -7.22 -4.75
N TRP A 233 5.67 -6.46 -4.58
CA TRP A 233 4.92 -6.33 -3.31
C TRP A 233 3.49 -6.90 -3.38
N ASN A 234 3.05 -7.55 -2.30
CA ASN A 234 1.62 -7.84 -2.13
C ASN A 234 0.89 -6.56 -1.72
N ASP A 235 -0.25 -6.28 -2.32
CA ASP A 235 -1.04 -5.08 -2.08
C ASP A 235 -2.40 -5.43 -1.42
N PRO A 236 -2.57 -5.13 -0.11
CA PRO A 236 -3.84 -5.25 0.61
C PRO A 236 -4.78 -4.05 0.39
N ASP A 237 -4.52 -3.22 -0.62
CA ASP A 237 -5.27 -2.02 -0.98
C ASP A 237 -5.02 -0.80 -0.07
N MET A 238 -5.68 0.31 -0.41
CA MET A 238 -5.44 1.65 0.13
C MET A 238 -5.58 1.79 1.66
N ILE A 239 -4.92 2.81 2.20
CA ILE A 239 -5.10 3.32 3.56
C ILE A 239 -6.28 4.29 3.58
N ILE A 240 -7.26 4.02 4.44
CA ILE A 240 -8.51 4.79 4.60
C ILE A 240 -8.52 5.64 5.88
N ILE A 241 -7.37 5.77 6.54
CA ILE A 241 -7.19 6.55 7.76
C ILE A 241 -7.52 8.02 7.49
N GLY A 242 -8.42 8.57 8.30
CA GLY A 242 -8.91 9.95 8.15
C GLY A 242 -10.19 10.10 7.33
N ASN A 243 -10.72 9.01 6.77
CA ASN A 243 -12.09 8.96 6.24
C ASN A 243 -13.10 8.79 7.39
N PHE A 244 -14.19 8.06 7.18
CA PHE A 244 -15.36 8.10 8.06
C PHE A 244 -15.61 6.80 8.83
N GLY A 245 -15.10 5.67 8.34
CA GLY A 245 -15.45 4.33 8.82
C GLY A 245 -14.54 3.76 9.90
N LEU A 246 -13.38 4.38 10.16
CA LEU A 246 -12.43 3.91 11.17
C LEU A 246 -12.39 4.84 12.38
N SER A 247 -12.50 4.24 13.58
CA SER A 247 -12.14 4.93 14.82
C SER A 247 -10.62 5.21 14.89
N PRO A 248 -10.15 6.07 15.81
CA PRO A 248 -8.71 6.27 16.02
C PRO A 248 -7.95 4.96 16.34
N GLY A 249 -8.54 4.05 17.12
CA GLY A 249 -7.94 2.75 17.42
C GLY A 249 -7.79 1.87 16.18
N GLN A 250 -8.86 1.79 15.37
CA GLN A 250 -8.87 1.03 14.12
C GLN A 250 -7.93 1.64 13.07
N SER A 251 -7.79 2.96 13.06
CA SER A 251 -6.83 3.65 12.20
C SER A 251 -5.38 3.33 12.59
N ARG A 252 -5.08 3.29 13.89
CA ARG A 252 -3.78 2.81 14.39
C ARG A 252 -3.54 1.36 13.96
N ALA A 253 -4.55 0.50 14.08
CA ALA A 253 -4.47 -0.89 13.66
C ALA A 253 -4.17 -1.04 12.16
N GLN A 254 -4.87 -0.30 11.29
CA GLN A 254 -4.59 -0.34 9.84
C GLN A 254 -3.14 0.05 9.56
N MET A 255 -2.66 1.19 10.09
CA MET A 255 -1.29 1.64 9.85
C MET A 255 -0.24 0.63 10.34
N ALA A 256 -0.43 0.09 11.55
CA ALA A 256 0.48 -0.89 12.13
C ALA A 256 0.52 -2.20 11.34
N LEU A 257 -0.64 -2.69 10.91
CA LEU A 257 -0.76 -3.94 10.14
C LEU A 257 -0.23 -3.80 8.71
N TRP A 258 -0.51 -2.68 8.03
CA TRP A 258 0.09 -2.40 6.71
C TRP A 258 1.61 -2.24 6.82
N SER A 259 2.10 -1.64 7.90
CA SER A 259 3.54 -1.51 8.15
C SER A 259 4.21 -2.86 8.39
N ILE A 260 3.62 -3.73 9.23
CA ILE A 260 4.19 -5.04 9.52
C ILE A 260 4.08 -5.99 8.32
N MET A 261 3.04 -5.87 7.48
CA MET A 261 2.93 -6.64 6.24
C MET A 261 3.86 -6.14 5.12
N ALA A 262 4.59 -5.04 5.32
CA ALA A 262 5.37 -4.38 4.26
C ALA A 262 4.50 -4.04 3.03
N ALA A 263 3.26 -3.62 3.28
CA ALA A 263 2.30 -3.25 2.25
C ALA A 263 2.63 -1.86 1.65
N PRO A 264 2.17 -1.56 0.43
CA PRO A 264 2.05 -0.19 -0.06
C PRO A 264 1.36 0.72 0.97
N LEU A 265 1.90 1.93 1.20
CA LEU A 265 1.24 2.95 2.00
C LEU A 265 0.61 3.99 1.07
N ILE A 266 -0.45 3.57 0.38
CA ILE A 266 -1.18 4.42 -0.58
C ILE A 266 -2.41 4.97 0.11
N LEU A 267 -2.41 6.27 0.40
CA LEU A 267 -3.52 6.97 1.04
C LEU A 267 -4.67 7.17 0.05
N SER A 268 -5.91 7.10 0.52
CA SER A 268 -7.05 7.64 -0.22
C SER A 268 -7.95 8.39 0.75
N VAL A 269 -7.69 9.69 0.90
CA VAL A 269 -8.31 10.58 1.91
C VAL A 269 -8.29 12.01 1.40
N ASP A 270 -9.20 12.85 1.87
CA ASP A 270 -9.19 14.27 1.54
C ASP A 270 -8.23 15.05 2.45
N LEU A 271 -7.06 15.41 1.93
CA LEU A 271 -6.02 16.09 2.70
C LEU A 271 -6.40 17.52 3.11
N ARG A 272 -7.46 18.10 2.53
CA ARG A 272 -7.96 19.43 2.92
C ARG A 272 -8.60 19.44 4.31
N THR A 273 -9.16 18.30 4.71
CA THR A 273 -10.01 18.17 5.90
C THR A 273 -9.58 17.02 6.81
N ILE A 274 -8.41 16.43 6.56
CA ILE A 274 -7.91 15.31 7.36
C ILE A 274 -7.67 15.77 8.81
N PRO A 275 -8.21 15.06 9.82
CA PRO A 275 -8.04 15.48 11.21
C PRO A 275 -6.60 15.22 11.71
N ASP A 276 -6.14 16.05 12.66
CA ASP A 276 -4.76 16.00 13.16
C ASP A 276 -4.36 14.62 13.70
N TRP A 277 -5.25 13.95 14.44
CA TRP A 277 -4.99 12.61 14.97
C TRP A 277 -4.74 11.57 13.87
N ALA A 278 -5.40 11.69 12.71
CA ALA A 278 -5.20 10.79 11.57
C ALA A 278 -3.88 11.10 10.87
N ARG A 279 -3.57 12.40 10.71
CA ARG A 279 -2.30 12.87 10.18
C ARG A 279 -1.11 12.43 11.02
N GLU A 280 -1.22 12.45 12.35
CA GLU A 280 -0.19 11.96 13.27
C GLU A 280 0.12 10.46 13.08
N ILE A 281 -0.92 9.64 12.84
CA ILE A 281 -0.76 8.21 12.56
C ILE A 281 -0.08 7.98 11.22
N ILE A 282 -0.56 8.66 10.17
CA ILE A 282 -0.04 8.52 8.80
C ILE A 282 1.43 8.96 8.71
N LEU A 283 1.78 10.07 9.36
CA LEU A 283 3.15 10.61 9.34
C LEU A 283 4.08 9.98 10.39
N ASN A 284 3.66 8.89 11.04
CA ASN A 284 4.44 8.27 12.10
C ASN A 284 5.75 7.67 11.56
N LYS A 285 6.87 8.32 11.89
CA LYS A 285 8.20 7.95 11.37
C LYS A 285 8.64 6.54 11.73
N ASN A 286 8.24 6.04 12.90
CA ASN A 286 8.64 4.70 13.35
C ASN A 286 7.90 3.62 12.56
N LEU A 287 6.58 3.78 12.37
CA LEU A 287 5.77 2.86 11.55
C LEU A 287 6.20 2.89 10.09
N ILE A 288 6.47 4.09 9.53
CA ILE A 288 7.04 4.23 8.19
C ILE A 288 8.40 3.53 8.10
N ALA A 289 9.28 3.67 9.09
CA ALA A 289 10.58 2.98 9.09
C ALA A 289 10.44 1.45 9.15
N ILE A 290 9.47 0.94 9.92
CA ILE A 290 9.13 -0.50 9.93
C ILE A 290 8.63 -0.93 8.54
N ASN A 291 7.74 -0.17 7.92
CA ASN A 291 7.22 -0.47 6.58
C ASN A 291 8.35 -0.48 5.53
N GLN A 292 9.17 0.57 5.52
CA GLN A 292 10.24 0.85 4.57
C GLN A 292 11.57 0.15 4.90
N ASP A 293 11.56 -0.83 5.81
CA ASP A 293 12.77 -1.58 6.13
C ASP A 293 13.37 -2.25 4.87
N PRO A 294 14.68 -2.07 4.61
CA PRO A 294 15.29 -2.47 3.35
C PRO A 294 15.42 -3.99 3.17
N LEU A 295 15.16 -4.81 4.19
CA LEU A 295 15.05 -6.26 3.97
C LEU A 295 13.82 -6.60 3.12
N GLY A 296 12.78 -5.76 3.14
CA GLY A 296 11.55 -5.97 2.37
C GLY A 296 10.80 -7.24 2.75
N ILE A 297 10.98 -7.74 3.98
CA ILE A 297 10.33 -8.98 4.43
C ILE A 297 8.87 -8.69 4.81
N MET A 298 7.95 -9.45 4.25
CA MET A 298 6.55 -9.48 4.67
C MET A 298 6.44 -10.07 6.09
N GLY A 299 5.95 -9.29 7.04
CA GLY A 299 5.63 -9.79 8.38
C GLY A 299 4.46 -10.77 8.38
N ARG A 300 4.35 -11.54 9.46
CA ARG A 300 3.49 -12.72 9.53
C ARG A 300 2.73 -12.75 10.85
N ARG A 301 1.50 -13.26 10.83
CA ARG A 301 0.78 -13.64 12.04
C ARG A 301 1.43 -14.88 12.61
N ILE A 302 1.90 -14.76 13.85
CA ILE A 302 2.64 -15.82 14.55
C ILE A 302 1.83 -16.44 15.68
N LEU A 303 0.88 -15.71 16.27
CA LEU A 303 0.04 -16.21 17.36
C LEU A 303 -1.42 -15.79 17.17
N LYS A 304 -2.32 -16.67 17.61
CA LYS A 304 -3.72 -16.36 17.94
C LYS A 304 -3.90 -16.71 19.42
N LEU A 305 -4.39 -15.76 20.20
CA LEU A 305 -4.67 -15.93 21.63
C LEU A 305 -6.18 -15.87 21.86
N ASP A 306 -6.62 -16.31 23.04
CA ASP A 306 -8.01 -16.25 23.45
C ASP A 306 -8.55 -14.81 23.39
N GLY A 307 -9.84 -14.67 23.03
CA GLY A 307 -10.51 -13.37 22.93
C GLY A 307 -10.18 -12.61 21.63
N ASP A 308 -9.95 -13.29 20.51
CA ASP A 308 -9.72 -12.63 19.20
C ASP A 308 -8.51 -11.68 19.19
N ILE A 309 -7.44 -12.08 19.87
CA ILE A 309 -6.15 -11.39 19.80
C ILE A 309 -5.27 -12.13 18.80
N GLN A 310 -4.62 -11.36 17.93
CA GLN A 310 -3.59 -11.89 17.04
C GLN A 310 -2.31 -11.08 17.16
N VAL A 311 -1.17 -11.79 17.14
CA VAL A 311 0.16 -11.18 17.20
C VAL A 311 0.90 -11.46 15.90
N TRP A 312 1.46 -10.39 15.35
CA TRP A 312 2.24 -10.37 14.13
C TRP A 312 3.69 -10.01 14.45
N SER A 313 4.62 -10.53 13.65
CA SER A 313 6.04 -10.20 13.72
C SER A 313 6.62 -9.92 12.34
N LYS A 314 7.58 -8.99 12.27
CA LYS A 314 8.38 -8.71 11.08
C LYS A 314 9.85 -8.59 11.46
N PRO A 315 10.74 -9.45 10.94
CA PRO A 315 12.18 -9.24 11.02
C PRO A 315 12.58 -7.96 10.28
N LEU A 316 13.47 -7.18 10.89
CA LEU A 316 14.00 -5.93 10.36
C LEU A 316 15.53 -6.01 10.26
N LYS A 317 16.12 -5.09 9.52
CA LYS A 317 17.58 -5.01 9.37
C LYS A 317 18.28 -4.83 10.72
N GLY A 318 19.39 -5.56 10.91
CA GLY A 318 20.25 -5.42 12.09
C GLY A 318 19.77 -6.23 13.30
N ASP A 319 19.19 -7.41 13.08
CA ASP A 319 18.64 -8.29 14.13
C ASP A 319 17.58 -7.61 15.01
N HIS A 320 16.87 -6.66 14.41
CA HIS A 320 15.70 -6.01 15.00
C HIS A 320 14.43 -6.76 14.61
N VAL A 321 13.37 -6.66 15.41
CA VAL A 321 12.07 -7.28 15.09
C VAL A 321 10.94 -6.35 15.52
N ALA A 322 9.98 -6.11 14.64
CA ALA A 322 8.75 -5.39 14.96
C ALA A 322 7.61 -6.36 15.30
N PHE A 323 6.73 -5.93 16.18
CA PHE A 323 5.57 -6.68 16.65
C PHE A 323 4.31 -5.82 16.62
N VAL A 324 3.20 -6.46 16.28
CA VAL A 324 1.86 -5.85 16.29
C VAL A 324 0.89 -6.84 16.91
N ALA A 325 0.26 -6.45 18.01
CA ALA A 325 -0.83 -7.19 18.63
C ALA A 325 -2.15 -6.46 18.37
N LEU A 326 -3.07 -7.11 17.65
CA LEU A 326 -4.41 -6.60 17.35
C LEU A 326 -5.41 -7.27 18.29
N TYR A 327 -6.34 -6.49 18.85
CA TYR A 327 -7.50 -6.99 19.59
C TYR A 327 -8.80 -6.60 18.89
N SER A 328 -9.41 -7.56 18.19
CA SER A 328 -10.54 -7.31 17.29
C SER A 328 -11.92 -7.55 17.90
N ASN A 329 -12.01 -8.05 19.13
CA ASN A 329 -13.30 -8.35 19.76
C ASN A 329 -14.06 -7.04 20.07
N PRO A 330 -15.25 -6.81 19.50
CA PRO A 330 -15.98 -5.54 19.69
C PRO A 330 -16.73 -5.46 21.02
N ASP A 331 -17.02 -6.59 21.67
CA ASP A 331 -17.96 -6.71 22.79
C ASP A 331 -17.26 -7.05 24.12
N ALA A 332 -15.97 -6.73 24.23
CA ALA A 332 -15.14 -7.08 25.38
C ALA A 332 -14.46 -5.86 26.01
N PRO A 333 -14.07 -5.87 27.30
CA PRO A 333 -13.32 -4.78 27.92
C PRO A 333 -11.83 -4.81 27.52
N PRO A 334 -11.05 -3.75 27.82
CA PRO A 334 -9.60 -3.79 27.67
C PRO A 334 -8.98 -5.01 28.38
N ILE A 335 -8.00 -5.64 27.74
CA ILE A 335 -7.37 -6.87 28.22
C ILE A 335 -5.88 -6.68 28.44
N ARG A 336 -5.34 -7.35 29.47
CA ARG A 336 -3.89 -7.45 29.70
C ARG A 336 -3.37 -8.72 29.02
N VAL A 337 -2.48 -8.55 28.06
CA VAL A 337 -1.84 -9.63 27.33
C VAL A 337 -0.46 -9.87 27.91
N ASN A 338 -0.08 -11.14 28.06
CA ASN A 338 1.26 -11.56 28.45
C ASN A 338 1.84 -12.43 27.35
N VAL A 339 3.02 -12.09 26.85
CA VAL A 339 3.71 -12.83 25.79
C VAL A 339 5.13 -13.15 26.23
N ASN A 340 5.56 -14.40 26.08
CA ASN A 340 6.98 -14.72 26.19
C ASN A 340 7.68 -14.20 24.94
N LEU A 341 8.81 -13.51 25.11
CA LEU A 341 9.57 -13.00 23.97
C LEU A 341 10.10 -14.13 23.06
N THR A 342 10.37 -15.32 23.61
CA THR A 342 10.68 -16.53 22.82
C THR A 342 9.55 -16.93 21.87
N ASP A 343 8.30 -16.84 22.30
CA ASP A 343 7.13 -17.21 21.49
C ASP A 343 6.90 -16.21 20.35
N LEU A 344 7.47 -15.01 20.49
CA LEU A 344 7.49 -13.99 19.45
C LEU A 344 8.62 -14.18 18.43
N GLY A 345 9.45 -15.22 18.58
CA GLY A 345 10.57 -15.48 17.68
C GLY A 345 11.86 -14.74 18.03
N LEU A 346 11.93 -14.07 19.18
CA LEU A 346 13.20 -13.56 19.74
C LEU A 346 13.96 -14.73 20.37
N THR A 347 14.64 -15.51 19.54
CA THR A 347 15.31 -16.76 19.94
C THR A 347 16.82 -16.62 20.14
N LEU A 348 17.40 -15.46 19.82
CA LEU A 348 18.80 -15.19 20.16
C LEU A 348 18.92 -15.06 21.67
N TYR A 349 19.90 -15.75 22.25
CA TYR A 349 20.23 -15.65 23.68
C TYR A 349 20.85 -14.28 23.97
N ALA A 350 19.99 -13.27 24.06
CA ALA A 350 20.38 -11.87 24.16
C ALA A 350 19.35 -11.09 24.98
N ASP A 351 19.76 -9.88 25.37
CA ASP A 351 18.84 -8.87 25.84
C ASP A 351 18.39 -7.97 24.68
N TYR A 352 17.15 -7.52 24.76
CA TYR A 352 16.52 -6.62 23.80
C TYR A 352 16.07 -5.33 24.49
N ASP A 353 16.36 -4.21 23.86
CA ASP A 353 15.76 -2.92 24.18
C ASP A 353 14.44 -2.80 23.41
N LEU A 354 13.31 -2.68 24.13
CA LEU A 354 11.99 -2.54 23.54
C LEU A 354 11.56 -1.08 23.47
N PHE A 355 10.90 -0.70 22.39
CA PHE A 355 10.35 0.63 22.15
C PHE A 355 8.92 0.54 21.63
N GLU A 356 8.04 1.41 22.12
CA GLU A 356 6.65 1.48 21.66
C GLU A 356 6.62 2.19 20.30
N SER A 357 6.00 1.57 19.29
CA SER A 357 6.14 1.98 17.90
C SER A 357 5.48 3.33 17.61
N PHE A 358 4.33 3.65 18.21
CA PHE A 358 3.66 4.92 17.92
C PHE A 358 4.40 6.12 18.52
N SER A 359 4.85 6.02 19.75
CA SER A 359 5.50 7.12 20.50
C SER A 359 7.02 7.14 20.35
N GLY A 360 7.64 6.01 20.03
CA GLY A 360 9.10 5.83 20.09
C GLY A 360 9.64 5.75 21.52
N ASN A 361 8.76 5.69 22.52
CA ASN A 361 9.18 5.65 23.92
C ASN A 361 9.88 4.33 24.25
N TYR A 362 11.00 4.43 24.95
CA TYR A 362 11.69 3.27 25.50
C TYR A 362 10.81 2.58 26.56
N ILE A 363 10.53 1.31 26.37
CA ILE A 363 9.73 0.48 27.27
C ILE A 363 10.62 -0.13 28.35
N GLY A 364 11.78 -0.66 27.97
CA GLY A 364 12.69 -1.33 28.90
C GLY A 364 13.60 -2.36 28.22
N LYS A 365 14.49 -2.94 29.03
CA LYS A 365 15.40 -4.00 28.63
C LYS A 365 14.85 -5.34 29.09
N PHE A 366 14.77 -6.31 28.19
CA PHE A 366 14.20 -7.63 28.45
C PHE A 366 15.13 -8.71 27.93
N HIS A 367 15.37 -9.75 28.71
CA HIS A 367 16.01 -10.97 28.23
C HIS A 367 15.04 -11.74 27.33
N HIS A 368 15.54 -12.48 26.34
CA HIS A 368 14.70 -13.22 25.39
C HIS A 368 13.70 -14.22 26.04
N THR A 369 13.94 -14.65 27.29
CA THR A 369 13.03 -15.51 28.07
C THR A 369 12.03 -14.76 28.94
N ASP A 370 12.08 -13.42 28.95
CA ASP A 370 11.19 -12.63 29.79
C ASP A 370 9.76 -12.60 29.23
N ILE A 371 8.81 -12.36 30.13
CA ILE A 371 7.42 -12.09 29.79
C ILE A 371 7.25 -10.59 29.64
N TYR A 372 6.77 -10.17 28.46
CA TYR A 372 6.32 -8.81 28.24
C TYR A 372 4.80 -8.72 28.40
N SER A 373 4.35 -7.75 29.21
CA SER A 373 2.93 -7.50 29.47
C SER A 373 2.51 -6.13 28.98
N PHE A 374 1.37 -6.05 28.29
CA PHE A 374 0.77 -4.80 27.84
C PHE A 374 -0.77 -4.87 27.87
N SER A 375 -1.42 -3.72 27.74
CA SER A 375 -2.89 -3.61 27.67
C SER A 375 -3.32 -3.16 26.28
N ILE A 376 -4.37 -3.77 25.74
CA ILE A 376 -5.00 -3.35 24.47
C ILE A 376 -6.49 -3.12 24.70
N ASN A 377 -7.03 -2.07 24.08
CA ASN A 377 -8.48 -1.85 24.02
C ASN A 377 -9.15 -2.78 22.99
N PRO A 378 -10.45 -3.08 23.18
CA PRO A 378 -11.23 -3.87 22.22
C PRO A 378 -11.47 -3.15 20.89
N SER A 379 -12.25 -3.80 20.02
CA SER A 379 -12.88 -3.20 18.83
C SER A 379 -11.91 -2.74 17.74
N GLY A 380 -10.78 -3.41 17.60
CA GLY A 380 -9.81 -3.14 16.54
C GLY A 380 -8.70 -2.17 16.93
N ASP A 381 -8.41 -2.02 18.23
CA ASP A 381 -7.22 -1.30 18.68
C ASP A 381 -5.96 -2.20 18.65
N VAL A 382 -4.80 -1.58 18.78
CA VAL A 382 -3.50 -2.22 18.56
C VAL A 382 -2.47 -1.81 19.61
N HIS A 383 -1.58 -2.75 19.95
CA HIS A 383 -0.31 -2.45 20.61
C HIS A 383 0.83 -2.83 19.69
N ALA A 384 1.71 -1.88 19.39
CA ALA A 384 2.83 -2.09 18.48
C ALA A 384 4.15 -1.70 19.17
N PHE A 385 5.17 -2.53 19.01
CA PHE A 385 6.50 -2.27 19.55
C PHE A 385 7.57 -2.89 18.66
N TYR A 386 8.81 -2.45 18.81
CA TYR A 386 9.96 -3.09 18.17
C TYR A 386 11.07 -3.37 19.17
N ALA A 387 11.78 -4.47 18.93
CA ALA A 387 12.89 -4.95 19.71
C ALA A 387 14.20 -4.68 18.98
N GLN A 388 15.17 -4.11 19.69
CA GLN A 388 16.54 -3.94 19.22
C GLN A 388 17.48 -4.82 20.04
N SER A 389 18.27 -5.65 19.37
CA SER A 389 19.26 -6.48 20.06
C SER A 389 20.35 -5.60 20.68
N ALA A 390 20.55 -5.70 21.99
CA ALA A 390 21.50 -4.87 22.74
C ALA A 390 22.98 -5.16 22.39
N THR A 391 23.26 -6.25 21.66
CA THR A 391 24.62 -6.65 21.26
C THR A 391 25.23 -5.80 20.13
N THR A 392 24.46 -4.93 19.48
CA THR A 392 24.98 -4.05 18.40
C THR A 392 25.82 -2.87 18.90
N LYS A 393 25.99 -2.68 20.21
CA LYS A 393 26.87 -1.63 20.78
C LYS A 393 28.34 -2.03 20.96
N THR A 394 28.77 -3.23 20.59
CA THR A 394 30.19 -3.65 20.66
C THR A 394 30.95 -3.46 19.35
N GLY A 395 30.81 -2.28 18.75
CA GLY A 395 31.79 -1.79 17.77
C GLY A 395 33.06 -1.33 18.48
N LEU A 396 34.09 -2.19 18.51
CA LEU A 396 35.51 -1.85 18.67
C LEU A 396 35.84 -0.67 19.60
N ARG A 397 36.09 -0.96 20.89
CA ARG A 397 37.12 -0.21 21.61
C ARG A 397 38.46 -0.45 20.91
N ARG A 398 38.83 0.45 19.99
CA ARG A 398 40.23 0.62 19.59
C ARG A 398 40.98 1.18 20.80
N ASN A 399 41.72 0.31 21.49
CA ASN A 399 42.80 0.71 22.39
C ASN A 399 44.08 0.07 21.86
N PHE A 400 45.02 0.95 21.47
CA PHE A 400 46.46 0.81 21.25
C PHE A 400 47.01 -0.44 20.57
#